data_AF-A0A7S0JU08-F1
#
_entry.id   AF-A0A7S0JU08-F1
#
_cell.length_a   1.000
_cell.length_b   1.000
_cell.length_c   1.000
_cell.angle_alpha   90.00
_cell.angle_beta   90.00
_cell.angle_gamma   90.00
#
_symmetry.space_group_name_H-M   'P 1'
#
loop_
_entity.id
_entity.type
_entity.pdbx_description
1 polymer ?
#
loop_
_entity_poly.entity_id
_entity_poly.type
_entity_poly.pdbx_seq_one_letter_code
_entity_poly.pdbx_strand_id
1 'polypeptide(L)'
;AAGAAGEAGADADASHVPYRESVLTRLLQDGLGGNAVTCIFCTLTPAKEAVAESLNTLLFADAAKRVMTRARVNDSALPDAVVVRRLRAELLALRRENLALRERAAGGGGGGAASQDEAWEGASGAAGRGGAGAVAALPL
;
A
#
# COMPACT_ATOMS: atom_id res chain seq x y z
N ALA A 1 18.48 -36.54 -19.51
CA ALA A 1 17.86 -37.05 -18.28
C ALA A 1 16.95 -35.95 -17.76
N ALA A 2 15.67 -36.27 -17.59
CA ALA A 2 14.57 -35.32 -17.41
C ALA A 2 14.65 -34.54 -16.09
N GLY A 3 14.36 -33.24 -16.16
CA GLY A 3 14.11 -32.40 -15.01
C GLY A 3 12.76 -32.72 -14.39
N ALA A 4 12.75 -33.01 -13.09
CA ALA A 4 11.54 -33.17 -12.31
C ALA A 4 10.96 -31.78 -12.01
N ALA A 5 9.96 -31.37 -12.79
CA ALA A 5 9.02 -30.33 -12.40
C ALA A 5 8.22 -30.88 -11.21
N GLY A 6 8.43 -30.30 -10.02
CA GLY A 6 7.62 -30.58 -8.85
C GLY A 6 6.18 -30.16 -9.11
N GLU A 7 5.25 -31.10 -8.92
CA GLU A 7 3.81 -30.90 -9.03
C GLU A 7 3.35 -29.74 -8.15
N ALA A 8 2.81 -28.71 -8.80
CA ALA A 8 1.94 -27.75 -8.16
C ALA A 8 0.60 -28.44 -7.89
N GLY A 9 0.48 -29.06 -6.72
CA GLY A 9 -0.80 -29.46 -6.15
C GLY A 9 -1.62 -28.22 -5.84
N ALA A 10 -2.57 -27.91 -6.72
CA ALA A 10 -3.64 -26.96 -6.47
C ALA A 10 -4.72 -27.64 -5.61
N ASP A 11 -5.40 -26.80 -4.82
CA ASP A 11 -6.62 -27.05 -4.02
C ASP A 11 -6.47 -27.56 -2.58
N ALA A 12 -6.11 -26.62 -1.70
CA ALA A 12 -6.78 -26.40 -0.42
C ALA A 12 -6.59 -24.90 -0.10
N ASP A 13 -7.63 -24.22 0.41
CA ASP A 13 -7.65 -22.80 0.83
C ASP A 13 -6.26 -22.23 1.09
N ALA A 14 -5.85 -21.14 0.43
CA ALA A 14 -4.55 -20.49 0.62
C ALA A 14 -4.14 -20.51 2.10
N SER A 15 -3.29 -21.50 2.45
CA SER A 15 -3.30 -22.06 3.80
C SER A 15 -2.86 -20.99 4.77
N HIS A 16 -3.72 -20.69 5.73
CA HIS A 16 -3.52 -19.62 6.71
C HIS A 16 -2.07 -19.58 7.22
N VAL A 17 -1.32 -18.54 6.85
CA VAL A 17 0.02 -18.33 7.39
C VAL A 17 -0.14 -17.69 8.78
N PRO A 18 0.36 -18.34 9.86
CA PRO A 18 0.04 -17.99 11.24
C PRO A 18 0.81 -16.76 11.75
N TYR A 19 0.75 -15.63 11.06
CA TYR A 19 1.39 -14.38 11.50
C TYR A 19 0.87 -13.89 12.86
N ARG A 20 -0.33 -14.33 13.27
CA ARG A 20 -1.02 -13.87 14.49
C ARG A 20 -0.69 -14.67 15.74
N GLU A 21 0.01 -15.80 15.63
CA GLU A 21 0.37 -16.62 16.80
C GLU A 21 1.43 -15.95 17.69
N SER A 22 2.21 -15.02 17.15
CA SER A 22 3.15 -14.22 17.92
C SER A 22 3.08 -12.73 17.57
N VAL A 23 3.42 -11.89 18.55
CA VAL A 23 3.51 -10.43 18.33
C VAL A 23 4.62 -10.10 17.32
N LEU A 24 5.74 -10.83 17.37
CA LEU A 24 6.88 -10.63 16.48
C LEU A 24 6.49 -10.86 15.01
N THR A 25 5.87 -11.99 14.70
CA THR A 25 5.44 -12.33 13.33
C THR A 25 4.33 -11.42 12.82
N ARG A 26 3.55 -10.83 13.72
CA ARG A 26 2.54 -9.82 13.38
C ARG A 26 3.17 -8.49 12.99
N LEU A 27 4.19 -8.05 13.73
CA LEU A 27 4.95 -6.84 13.40
C LEU A 27 5.75 -7.01 12.10
N LEU A 28 6.29 -8.21 11.86
CA LEU A 28 7.06 -8.54 10.67
C LEU A 28 6.21 -9.04 9.49
N GLN A 29 4.88 -8.97 9.56
CA GLN A 29 4.01 -9.49 8.51
C GLN A 29 4.33 -8.88 7.14
N ASP A 30 4.58 -7.57 7.09
CA ASP A 30 4.95 -6.87 5.87
C ASP A 30 6.37 -7.25 5.40
N GLY A 31 7.27 -7.52 6.35
CA GLY A 31 8.62 -8.02 6.12
C GLY A 31 8.68 -9.45 5.55
N LEU A 32 7.75 -10.33 5.93
CA LEU A 32 7.79 -11.75 5.58
C LEU A 32 6.96 -12.09 4.34
N GLY A 33 5.99 -11.27 3.95
CA GLY A 33 5.16 -11.57 2.77
C GLY A 33 4.50 -10.36 2.12
N GLY A 34 4.84 -9.15 2.56
CA GLY A 34 4.23 -7.91 2.09
C GLY A 34 5.18 -7.05 1.27
N ASN A 35 5.06 -5.74 1.48
CA ASN A 35 5.79 -4.70 0.79
C ASN A 35 7.10 -4.34 1.52
N ALA A 36 8.07 -5.25 1.48
CA ALA A 36 9.38 -5.01 2.08
C ALA A 36 10.50 -5.70 1.29
N VAL A 37 11.70 -5.11 1.36
CA VAL A 37 12.96 -5.79 1.01
C VAL A 37 13.54 -6.33 2.30
N THR A 38 13.61 -7.66 2.43
CA THR A 38 13.95 -8.32 3.68
C THR A 38 15.24 -9.10 3.54
N CYS A 39 16.14 -8.95 4.51
CA CYS A 39 17.37 -9.71 4.64
C CYS A 39 17.42 -10.35 6.02
N ILE A 40 17.84 -11.61 6.09
CA ILE A 40 17.99 -12.35 7.33
C ILE A 40 19.48 -12.68 7.50
N PHE A 41 20.04 -12.28 8.63
CA PHE A 41 21.42 -12.60 9.00
C PHE A 41 21.43 -13.78 9.94
N CYS A 42 22.07 -14.87 9.52
CA CYS A 42 22.27 -16.06 10.34
C CYS A 42 23.61 -15.95 11.06
N THR A 43 23.58 -15.72 12.37
CA THR A 43 24.78 -15.70 13.21
C THR A 43 25.11 -17.10 13.70
N LEU A 44 26.31 -17.59 13.39
CA LEU A 44 26.73 -18.95 13.71
C LEU A 44 27.96 -18.94 14.60
N THR A 45 28.09 -19.99 15.41
CA THR A 45 29.24 -20.19 16.29
C THR A 45 30.06 -21.38 15.79
N PRO A 46 31.38 -21.23 15.51
CA PRO A 46 32.21 -22.29 14.96
C PRO A 46 32.65 -23.37 15.97
N ALA A 47 31.98 -23.49 17.12
CA ALA A 47 32.31 -24.47 18.15
C ALA A 47 31.68 -25.84 17.83
N LYS A 48 32.39 -26.94 18.13
CA LYS A 48 31.92 -28.31 17.88
C LYS A 48 30.59 -28.62 18.58
N GLU A 49 30.40 -28.07 19.77
CA GLU A 49 29.17 -28.21 20.56
C GLU A 49 27.96 -27.52 19.90
N ALA A 50 28.21 -26.44 19.15
CA ALA A 50 27.17 -25.63 18.51
C ALA A 50 26.81 -26.09 17.08
N VAL A 51 27.38 -27.21 16.60
CA VAL A 51 27.17 -27.70 15.23
C VAL A 51 25.70 -28.04 14.95
N ALA A 52 25.01 -28.66 15.92
CA ALA A 52 23.60 -29.01 15.77
C ALA A 52 22.70 -27.77 15.61
N GLU A 53 22.88 -26.76 16.45
CA GLU A 53 22.12 -25.50 16.37
C GLU A 53 22.47 -24.69 15.13
N SER A 54 23.74 -24.71 14.72
CA SER A 54 24.19 -24.05 13.50
C SER A 54 23.55 -24.69 12.27
N LEU A 55 23.40 -26.01 12.24
CA LEU A 55 22.70 -26.73 11.18
C LEU A 55 21.22 -26.31 11.14
N ASN A 56 20.53 -26.29 12.29
CA ASN A 56 19.14 -25.84 12.36
C ASN A 56 18.97 -24.41 11.83
N THR A 57 19.90 -23.52 12.18
CA THR A 57 19.92 -22.13 11.69
C THR A 57 20.07 -22.07 10.17
N LEU A 58 20.94 -22.91 9.59
CA LEU A 58 21.14 -22.98 8.14
C LEU A 58 19.94 -23.58 7.40
N LEU A 59 19.27 -24.59 7.97
CA LEU A 59 18.04 -25.14 7.41
C LEU A 59 16.91 -24.10 7.40
N PHE A 60 16.80 -23.32 8.48
CA PHE A 60 15.91 -22.17 8.51
C PHE A 60 16.27 -21.16 7.42
N ALA A 61 17.55 -20.84 7.25
CA ALA A 61 18.00 -19.90 6.21
C ALA A 61 17.64 -20.38 4.80
N ASP A 62 17.78 -21.68 4.51
CA ASP A 62 17.40 -22.28 3.23
C ASP A 62 15.89 -22.16 2.97
N ALA A 63 15.06 -22.38 3.99
CA ALA A 63 13.62 -22.16 3.90
C ALA A 63 13.28 -20.67 3.72
N ALA A 64 13.89 -19.80 4.52
CA ALA A 64 13.63 -18.36 4.52
C ALA A 64 14.05 -17.70 3.19
N LYS A 65 15.10 -18.20 2.53
CA LYS A 65 15.53 -17.73 1.21
C LYS A 65 14.46 -17.94 0.13
N ARG A 66 13.57 -18.93 0.29
CA ARG A 66 12.49 -19.22 -0.67
C ARG A 66 11.30 -18.27 -0.54
N VAL A 67 11.24 -17.48 0.53
CA VAL A 67 10.16 -16.53 0.77
C VAL A 67 10.30 -15.36 -0.20
N MET A 68 9.28 -15.15 -1.04
CA MET A 68 9.26 -14.09 -2.05
C MET A 68 8.42 -12.91 -1.56
N THR A 69 9.03 -11.74 -1.44
CA THR A 69 8.33 -10.49 -1.14
C THR A 69 8.06 -9.68 -2.41
N ARG A 70 7.07 -8.77 -2.37
CA ARG A 70 6.74 -7.89 -3.49
C ARG A 70 6.90 -6.43 -3.07
N ALA A 71 8.14 -5.97 -3.09
CA ALA A 71 8.45 -4.58 -2.76
C ALA A 71 7.96 -3.60 -3.85
N ARG A 72 7.36 -2.49 -3.40
CA ARG A 72 6.82 -1.36 -4.17
C ARG A 72 7.18 -0.08 -3.42
N VAL A 73 7.42 0.99 -4.18
CA VAL A 73 7.65 2.31 -3.58
C VAL A 73 6.38 2.76 -2.88
N ASN A 74 6.49 3.10 -1.60
CA ASN A 74 5.37 3.60 -0.81
C ASN A 74 4.94 4.98 -1.32
N ASP A 75 3.63 5.17 -1.55
CA ASP A 75 3.11 6.44 -2.06
C ASP A 75 3.32 7.61 -1.08
N SER A 76 3.44 7.34 0.22
CA SER A 76 3.79 8.35 1.25
C SER A 76 5.24 8.85 1.15
N ALA A 77 6.10 8.16 0.40
CA ALA A 77 7.45 8.63 0.11
C ALA A 77 7.49 9.56 -1.12
N LEU A 78 6.39 9.68 -1.86
CA LEU A 78 6.26 10.68 -2.91
C LEU A 78 5.87 12.02 -2.29
N PRO A 79 6.42 13.15 -2.76
CA PRO A 79 5.95 14.45 -2.32
C PRO A 79 4.43 14.56 -2.56
N ASP A 80 3.69 15.13 -1.61
CA ASP A 80 2.23 15.30 -1.71
C ASP A 80 1.82 15.93 -3.06
N ALA A 81 2.64 16.84 -3.59
CA ALA A 81 2.44 17.46 -4.89
C ALA A 81 2.37 16.44 -6.05
N VAL A 82 3.17 15.38 -6.01
CA VAL A 82 3.19 14.31 -7.03
C VAL A 82 1.94 13.43 -6.91
N VAL A 83 1.57 13.07 -5.69
CA VAL A 83 0.34 12.30 -5.41
C VAL A 83 -0.89 13.08 -5.85
N VAL A 84 -1.01 14.34 -5.46
CA VAL A 84 -2.11 15.24 -5.84
C VAL A 84 -2.16 15.43 -7.36
N ARG A 85 -1.01 15.58 -8.04
CA ARG A 85 -0.97 15.71 -9.51
C ARG A 85 -1.50 14.46 -10.20
N ARG A 86 -1.09 13.28 -9.75
CA ARG A 86 -1.55 12.00 -10.29
C ARG A 86 -3.05 11.82 -10.08
N LEU A 87 -3.54 12.05 -8.87
CA LEU A 87 -4.97 11.94 -8.55
C LEU A 87 -5.82 12.93 -9.36
N ARG A 88 -5.36 14.18 -9.53
CA ARG A 88 -6.05 15.16 -10.38
C ARG A 88 -6.10 14.72 -11.85
N ALA A 89 -5.03 14.12 -12.37
CA ALA A 89 -5.00 13.59 -13.73
C ALA A 89 -5.98 12.42 -13.91
N GLU A 90 -6.02 11.49 -12.94
CA GLU A 90 -6.97 10.37 -12.93
C GLU A 90 -8.43 10.86 -12.86
N LEU A 91 -8.73 11.85 -12.01
CA LEU A 91 -10.06 12.48 -11.95
C LEU A 91 -10.49 13.11 -13.27
N LEU A 92 -9.57 13.79 -13.97
CA LEU A 92 -9.89 14.38 -15.27
C LEU A 92 -10.15 13.31 -16.34
N ALA A 93 -9.38 12.22 -16.34
CA ALA A 93 -9.59 11.10 -17.26
C ALA A 93 -10.95 10.43 -17.03
N LEU A 94 -11.27 10.11 -15.78
CA LEU A 94 -12.54 9.48 -15.40
C LEU A 94 -13.74 10.37 -15.68
N ARG A 95 -13.62 11.70 -15.49
CA ARG A 95 -14.68 12.66 -15.83
C ARG A 95 -14.93 12.72 -17.34
N ARG A 96 -13.87 12.67 -18.16
CA ARG A 96 -14.00 12.62 -19.62
C ARG A 96 -14.69 11.33 -20.08
N GLU A 97 -14.30 10.20 -19.51
CA GLU A 97 -14.94 8.91 -19.83
C GLU A 97 -16.40 8.89 -19.40
N ASN A 98 -16.73 9.35 -18.20
CA ASN A 98 -18.12 9.46 -17.74
C ASN A 98 -18.96 10.39 -18.61
N LEU A 99 -18.39 11.51 -19.07
CA LEU A 99 -19.08 12.42 -19.97
C LEU A 99 -19.35 11.76 -21.33
N ALA A 100 -18.35 11.10 -21.92
CA ALA A 100 -18.50 10.36 -23.17
C ALA A 100 -19.51 9.21 -23.05
N LEU A 101 -19.52 8.50 -21.92
CA LEU A 101 -20.50 7.45 -21.63
C LEU A 101 -21.90 8.02 -21.41
N ARG A 102 -22.03 9.16 -20.74
CA ARG A 102 -23.31 9.87 -20.58
C ARG A 102 -23.84 10.40 -21.90
N GLU A 103 -22.99 10.88 -22.79
CA GLU A 103 -23.37 11.27 -24.16
C GLU A 103 -23.82 10.04 -24.96
N ARG A 104 -23.13 8.89 -24.82
CA ARG A 104 -23.56 7.62 -25.40
C ARG A 104 -24.88 7.11 -24.84
N ALA A 105 -25.10 7.25 -23.54
CA ALA A 105 -26.34 6.88 -22.87
C ALA A 105 -27.49 7.84 -23.22
N ALA A 106 -27.21 9.14 -23.39
CA ALA A 106 -28.17 10.13 -23.86
C ALA A 106 -28.57 9.92 -25.33
N GLY A 107 -27.74 9.22 -26.12
CA GLY A 107 -28.07 8.78 -27.48
C GLY A 107 -28.95 7.52 -27.56
N GLY A 108 -29.20 6.83 -26.43
CA GLY A 108 -30.11 5.68 -26.32
C GLY A 108 -31.28 6.01 -25.42
N GLY A 109 -32.38 6.50 -26.01
CA GLY A 109 -33.50 7.08 -25.28
C GLY A 109 -34.14 6.18 -24.21
N GLY A 110 -34.63 6.83 -23.15
CA GLY A 110 -35.70 6.30 -22.30
C GLY A 110 -35.59 6.57 -20.79
N GLY A 111 -35.96 7.78 -20.36
CA GLY A 111 -36.70 8.05 -19.11
C GLY A 111 -35.98 7.92 -17.75
N GLY A 112 -36.02 9.02 -16.97
CA GLY A 112 -35.87 8.95 -15.51
C GLY A 112 -35.07 10.10 -14.90
N ALA A 113 -35.78 11.03 -14.28
CA ALA A 113 -35.27 12.24 -13.61
C ALA A 113 -34.22 11.96 -12.52
N ALA A 114 -33.23 12.85 -12.40
CA ALA A 114 -32.54 13.12 -11.14
C ALA A 114 -31.93 14.53 -11.17
N SER A 115 -32.71 15.49 -10.68
CA SER A 115 -32.21 16.73 -10.11
C SER A 115 -31.35 16.43 -8.88
N GLN A 116 -30.09 16.87 -8.89
CA GLN A 116 -29.31 17.14 -7.68
C GLN A 116 -28.12 18.01 -8.09
N ASP A 117 -28.41 19.31 -8.20
CA ASP A 117 -27.41 20.33 -7.94
C ASP A 117 -27.25 20.47 -6.42
N GLU A 118 -25.98 20.51 -6.00
CA GLU A 118 -25.42 21.07 -4.76
C GLU A 118 -25.46 20.23 -3.47
N ALA A 119 -24.25 19.83 -3.01
CA ALA A 119 -23.69 20.22 -1.71
C ALA A 119 -22.42 19.39 -1.39
N TRP A 120 -21.25 19.85 -1.83
CA TRP A 120 -19.98 19.46 -1.19
C TRP A 120 -19.67 20.48 -0.09
N GLU A 121 -20.31 20.32 1.07
CA GLU A 121 -19.88 20.99 2.31
C GLU A 121 -18.78 20.14 2.95
N GLY A 122 -17.54 20.61 2.84
CA GLY A 122 -16.37 19.88 3.32
C GLY A 122 -15.12 20.75 3.40
N ALA A 123 -15.23 21.92 4.05
CA ALA A 123 -14.10 22.67 4.57
C ALA A 123 -14.53 23.44 5.83
N SER A 124 -14.93 22.68 6.85
CA SER A 124 -14.89 23.14 8.24
C SER A 124 -13.42 23.24 8.66
N GLY A 125 -13.01 24.42 9.12
CA GLY A 125 -11.85 24.58 10.01
C GLY A 125 -10.71 25.45 9.50
N ALA A 126 -10.86 26.78 9.57
CA ALA A 126 -9.78 27.67 10.03
C ALA A 126 -10.35 29.04 10.45
N ALA A 127 -10.17 29.33 11.74
CA ALA A 127 -10.59 30.51 12.50
C ALA A 127 -10.35 31.87 11.83
N GLY A 128 -11.34 32.76 11.95
CA GLY A 128 -11.20 34.16 11.59
C GLY A 128 -12.32 35.05 12.15
N ARG A 129 -12.23 35.42 13.42
CA ARG A 129 -12.82 36.63 14.06
C ARG A 129 -11.99 36.87 15.32
N GLY A 130 -11.35 38.00 15.60
CA GLY A 130 -11.42 39.38 15.11
C GLY A 130 -11.24 40.27 16.34
N GLY A 131 -10.45 41.34 16.27
CA GLY A 131 -10.42 42.34 17.35
C GLY A 131 -9.15 43.17 17.48
N ALA A 132 -9.12 44.29 16.76
CA ALA A 132 -8.63 45.62 17.17
C ALA A 132 -7.30 45.76 17.94
N GLY A 133 -6.34 46.48 17.33
CA GLY A 133 -5.19 47.01 18.05
C GLY A 133 -4.24 47.84 17.19
N ALA A 134 -4.54 49.14 17.10
CA ALA A 134 -3.61 50.26 17.00
C ALA A 134 -2.55 50.31 15.87
N VAL A 135 -2.79 51.26 14.96
CA VAL A 135 -1.88 52.31 14.47
C VAL A 135 -0.39 52.22 14.86
N ALA A 136 0.48 52.20 13.86
CA ALA A 136 1.55 53.20 13.69
C ALA A 136 2.31 52.95 12.38
N ALA A 137 2.31 53.98 11.54
CA ALA A 137 3.23 54.12 10.42
C ALA A 137 4.67 54.26 10.92
N LEU A 138 5.63 53.81 10.11
CA LEU A 138 6.88 54.53 9.79
C LEU A 138 7.65 53.77 8.70
N PRO A 139 8.11 54.44 7.63
CA PRO A 139 8.98 53.84 6.62
C PRO A 139 10.46 54.16 6.91
N LEU A 140 11.31 53.16 6.70
CA LEU A 140 12.55 53.20 5.90
C LEU A 140 13.12 51.78 5.79
#